data_AF-A0A1D2RP59-F1
#
_entry.id   AF-A0A1D2RP59-F1
#
_cell.length_a   1.000
_cell.length_b   1.000
_cell.length_c   1.000
_cell.angle_alpha   90.00
_cell.angle_beta   90.00
_cell.angle_gamma   90.00
#
_symmetry.space_group_name_H-M   'P 1'
#
loop_
_entity.id
_entity.type
_entity.pdbx_description
1 polymer ?
#
loop_
_entity_poly.entity_id
_entity_poly.type
_entity_poly.pdbx_seq_one_letter_code
_entity_poly.pdbx_strand_id
1 'polypeptide(L)'
;MRVRNLSDGGMMAEGTNIRVQRGNRLTVELRNIGEVSGSVAWVQDDRFGIAFDAEIDSQRARRPLSEPTDPALAITERSWVHRAPPPPDPEAFRKI
;
A
#
# COMPACT_ATOMS: atom_id res chain seq x y z
N MET A 1 8.09 -16.52 3.13
CA MET A 1 6.64 -16.62 3.45
C MET A 1 5.92 -15.46 2.78
N ARG A 2 4.74 -15.70 2.19
CA ARG A 2 3.97 -14.68 1.47
C ARG A 2 2.53 -14.65 1.98
N VAL A 3 2.00 -13.44 2.15
CA VAL A 3 0.58 -13.23 2.48
C VAL A 3 -0.24 -13.32 1.20
N ARG A 4 -1.34 -14.08 1.26
CA ARG A 4 -2.25 -14.31 0.13
C ARG A 4 -3.53 -13.50 0.25
N ASN A 5 -4.06 -13.37 1.46
CA ASN A 5 -5.18 -12.49 1.78
C ASN A 5 -5.01 -11.95 3.21
N LEU A 6 -5.58 -10.76 3.44
CA LEU A 6 -5.57 -10.06 4.72
C LEU A 6 -6.92 -9.35 4.90
N SER A 7 -7.59 -9.66 6.00
CA SER A 7 -8.83 -9.02 6.46
C SER A 7 -8.65 -8.53 7.90
N ASP A 8 -9.68 -7.89 8.45
CA ASP A 8 -9.64 -7.33 9.80
C ASP A 8 -9.56 -8.42 10.89
N GLY A 9 -10.10 -9.62 10.62
CA GLY A 9 -10.11 -10.74 11.57
C GLY A 9 -9.06 -11.82 11.33
N GLY A 10 -8.30 -11.76 10.23
CA GLY A 10 -7.30 -12.79 9.96
C GLY A 10 -6.58 -12.66 8.62
N MET A 11 -5.73 -13.64 8.35
CA MET A 11 -4.93 -13.70 7.12
C MET A 11 -4.60 -15.12 6.68
N MET A 12 -4.39 -15.28 5.39
CA MET A 12 -3.80 -16.50 4.82
C MET A 12 -2.35 -16.24 4.46
N ALA A 13 -1.47 -17.10 4.95
CA ALA A 13 -0.07 -17.13 4.60
C ALA A 13 0.28 -18.41 3.85
N GLU A 14 1.28 -18.29 2.98
CA GLU A 14 1.86 -19.34 2.17
C GLU A 14 3.36 -19.39 2.44
N GLY A 15 3.91 -20.57 2.67
CA GLY A 15 5.36 -20.71 2.84
C GLY A 15 5.83 -22.14 2.75
N THR A 16 6.73 -22.40 1.81
CA THR A 16 7.43 -23.68 1.72
C THR A 16 8.30 -23.90 2.97
N ASN A 17 8.21 -25.08 3.57
CA ASN A 17 8.98 -25.51 4.73
C ASN A 17 8.65 -24.81 6.07
N ILE A 18 7.44 -24.26 6.21
CA ILE A 18 6.93 -23.76 7.49
C ILE A 18 6.12 -24.86 8.18
N ARG A 19 6.57 -25.28 9.37
CA ARG A 19 5.84 -26.26 10.20
C ARG A 19 4.97 -25.52 11.20
N VAL A 20 3.68 -25.42 10.90
CA VAL A 20 2.66 -24.89 11.81
C VAL A 20 1.59 -25.94 12.07
N GLN A 21 1.03 -25.92 13.28
CA GLN A 21 -0.09 -26.76 13.66
C GLN A 21 -1.28 -25.88 14.02
N ARG A 22 -2.50 -26.39 13.78
CA ARG A 22 -3.73 -25.72 14.21
C ARG A 22 -3.69 -25.46 15.71
N GLY A 23 -4.04 -24.26 16.13
CA GLY A 23 -4.02 -23.82 17.51
C GLY A 23 -2.68 -23.21 17.97
N ASN A 24 -1.61 -23.28 17.16
CA ASN A 24 -0.36 -22.60 17.51
C ASN A 24 -0.59 -21.10 17.67
N ARG A 25 -0.11 -20.55 18.78
CA ARG A 25 -0.07 -19.11 19.05
C ARG A 25 1.10 -18.49 18.31
N LEU A 26 0.85 -17.41 17.58
CA LEU A 26 1.84 -16.71 16.78
C LEU A 26 1.67 -15.20 16.99
N THR A 27 2.74 -14.46 16.77
CA THR A 27 2.69 -13.01 16.56
C THR A 27 3.10 -12.72 15.13
N VAL A 28 2.33 -11.91 14.43
CA VAL A 28 2.59 -11.51 13.05
C VAL A 28 2.86 -10.02 13.01
N GLU A 29 3.99 -9.63 12.42
CA GLU A 29 4.29 -8.23 12.17
C GLU A 29 3.66 -7.78 10.85
N LEU A 30 2.76 -6.80 10.91
CA LEU A 30 2.09 -6.22 9.75
C LEU A 30 2.58 -4.79 9.52
N ARG A 31 2.92 -4.50 8.26
CA ARG A 31 3.33 -3.15 7.84
C ARG A 31 2.24 -2.12 8.22
N ASN A 32 2.65 -0.97 8.77
CA ASN A 32 1.79 0.14 9.21
C ASN A 32 0.83 -0.13 10.38
N ILE A 33 0.78 -1.37 10.89
CA ILE A 33 -0.06 -1.78 12.03
C ILE A 33 0.83 -2.13 13.24
N GLY A 34 1.89 -2.90 13.01
CA GLY A 34 2.77 -3.42 14.05
C GLY A 34 2.53 -4.91 14.30
N GLU A 35 2.86 -5.36 15.51
CA GLU A 35 2.69 -6.75 15.93
C GLU A 35 1.22 -7.07 16.25
N VAL A 36 0.75 -8.19 15.72
CA VAL A 36 -0.61 -8.69 15.91
C VAL A 36 -0.54 -10.13 16.41
N SER A 37 -1.10 -10.38 17.59
CA SER A 37 -1.21 -11.75 18.13
C SER A 37 -2.38 -12.49 17.50
N GLY A 38 -2.19 -13.79 17.27
CA GLY A 38 -3.21 -14.64 16.72
C GLY A 38 -2.91 -16.12 16.91
N SER A 39 -3.75 -16.95 16.30
CA SER A 39 -3.60 -18.40 16.31
C SER A 39 -3.88 -19.01 14.95
N VAL A 40 -3.24 -20.15 14.68
CA VAL A 40 -3.46 -20.90 13.43
C VAL A 40 -4.86 -21.52 13.45
N ALA A 41 -5.76 -21.00 12.62
CA ALA A 41 -7.14 -21.48 12.53
C ALA A 41 -7.25 -22.78 11.73
N TRP A 42 -6.43 -22.94 10.68
CA TRP A 42 -6.38 -24.11 9.81
C TRP A 42 -5.03 -24.20 9.08
N VAL A 43 -4.66 -25.40 8.64
CA VAL A 43 -3.46 -25.68 7.82
C VAL A 43 -3.87 -26.62 6.69
N GLN A 44 -3.43 -26.32 5.47
CA GLN A 44 -3.65 -27.12 4.27
C GLN A 44 -2.45 -26.98 3.34
N ASP A 45 -1.69 -28.06 3.15
CA ASP A 45 -0.44 -28.09 2.37
C ASP A 45 0.54 -27.00 2.84
N ASP A 46 1.05 -26.16 1.93
CA ASP A 46 1.92 -25.02 2.23
C ASP A 46 1.16 -23.74 2.64
N ARG A 47 -0.15 -23.84 2.86
CA ARG A 47 -1.03 -22.72 3.22
C ARG A 47 -1.59 -22.88 4.62
N PHE A 48 -1.74 -21.78 5.30
CA PHE A 48 -2.36 -21.76 6.62
C PHE A 48 -3.09 -20.44 6.85
N GLY A 49 -4.18 -20.53 7.59
CA GLY A 49 -4.96 -19.39 8.03
C GLY A 49 -4.62 -19.03 9.47
N ILE A 50 -4.43 -17.75 9.73
CA ILE A 50 -4.23 -17.18 11.05
C ILE A 50 -5.49 -16.37 11.38
N ALA A 51 -6.12 -16.67 12.51
CA ALA A 51 -7.14 -15.83 13.11
C ALA A 51 -6.46 -14.89 14.10
N PHE A 52 -6.77 -13.59 14.02
CA PHE A 52 -6.24 -12.60 14.96
C PHE A 52 -7.03 -12.65 16.27
N ASP A 53 -6.36 -12.33 17.37
CA ASP A 53 -6.99 -12.26 18.69
C ASP A 53 -7.91 -11.03 18.81
N ALA A 54 -7.53 -9.95 18.15
CA ALA A 54 -8.27 -8.70 18.06
C ALA A 54 -8.36 -8.26 16.60
N GLU A 55 -9.45 -7.59 16.24
CA GLU A 55 -9.61 -7.03 14.91
C GLU A 55 -8.55 -5.96 14.64
N ILE A 56 -8.05 -5.94 13.40
CA ILE A 56 -7.08 -4.96 12.91
C ILE A 56 -7.70 -4.09 11.83
N ASP A 57 -7.11 -2.92 11.57
CA ASP A 57 -7.45 -2.13 10.38
C ASP A 57 -6.64 -2.62 9.18
N SER A 58 -7.22 -3.52 8.38
CA SER A 58 -6.55 -4.07 7.20
C SER A 58 -6.23 -3.04 6.10
N GLN A 59 -6.92 -1.89 6.09
CA GLN A 59 -6.65 -0.83 5.10
C GLN A 59 -5.31 -0.15 5.36
N ARG A 60 -4.92 -0.02 6.64
CA ARG A 60 -3.59 0.52 7.00
C ARG A 60 -2.47 -0.34 6.46
N ALA A 61 -2.60 -1.67 6.52
CA ALA A 61 -1.59 -2.58 5.97
C ALA A 61 -1.44 -2.50 4.44
N ARG A 62 -2.50 -2.10 3.73
CA ARG A 62 -2.49 -1.93 2.27
C ARG A 62 -1.96 -0.58 1.82
N ARG A 63 -1.91 0.41 2.71
CA ARG A 63 -1.44 1.76 2.37
C ARG A 63 0.06 1.69 2.01
N PRO A 64 0.48 2.22 0.85
CA PRO A 64 1.91 2.36 0.57
C PRO A 64 2.53 3.20 1.70
N LEU A 65 3.72 2.79 2.16
CA LEU A 65 4.53 3.64 3.02
C LEU A 65 4.69 4.94 2.24
N SER A 66 4.08 6.03 2.71
CA SER A 66 4.43 7.34 2.19
C SER A 66 5.93 7.46 2.40
N GLU A 67 6.69 7.44 1.31
CA GLU A 67 8.04 8.00 1.35
C GLU A 67 7.90 9.37 2.01
N PRO A 68 8.78 9.75 2.95
CA PRO A 68 8.80 11.13 3.40
C PRO A 68 8.90 11.97 2.14
N THR A 69 7.82 12.68 1.80
CA THR A 69 7.84 13.69 0.76
C THR A 69 8.89 14.67 1.24
N ASP A 70 10.09 14.56 0.67
CA ASP A 70 11.08 15.60 0.78
C ASP A 70 10.41 16.83 0.15
N PRO A 71 10.07 17.87 0.94
CA PRO A 71 9.34 19.02 0.41
C PRO A 71 10.13 19.76 -0.67
N ALA A 72 11.43 19.45 -0.84
CA ALA A 72 12.27 19.93 -1.92
C ALA A 72 11.91 19.35 -3.30
N LEU A 73 11.33 18.14 -3.38
CA LEU A 73 11.00 17.49 -4.66
C LEU A 73 9.58 17.83 -5.18
N ALA A 74 8.72 18.42 -4.34
CA ALA A 74 7.33 18.72 -4.69
C ALA A 74 7.13 19.98 -5.57
N ILE A 75 8.19 20.76 -5.86
CA ILE A 75 8.06 22.08 -6.51
C ILE A 75 8.35 22.04 -8.02
N THR A 76 8.76 20.91 -8.62
CA THR A 76 9.23 20.92 -10.02
C THR A 76 8.25 20.40 -11.09
N GLU A 77 6.93 20.53 -10.95
CA GLU A 77 6.03 20.03 -12.02
C GLU A 77 4.89 20.92 -12.51
N ARG A 78 4.86 22.23 -12.22
CA ARG A 78 3.87 23.13 -12.87
C ARG A 78 4.38 24.53 -13.21
N SER A 79 5.60 24.64 -13.74
CA SER A 79 6.08 25.91 -14.29
C SER A 79 5.55 26.08 -15.71
N TRP A 80 4.42 26.77 -15.82
CA TRP A 80 3.69 27.21 -17.01
C TRP A 80 4.47 28.18 -17.93
N VAL A 81 5.79 28.04 -18.06
CA VAL A 81 6.67 29.06 -18.69
C VAL A 81 6.97 28.83 -20.18
N HIS A 82 6.59 27.67 -20.75
CA HIS A 82 6.92 27.34 -22.15
C HIS A 82 5.74 27.31 -23.11
N ARG A 83 4.59 27.94 -22.79
CA ARG A 83 3.55 28.13 -23.79
C ARG A 83 3.95 29.29 -24.70
N ALA A 84 3.98 29.05 -26.02
CA ALA A 84 4.23 30.08 -27.03
C ALA A 84 3.28 31.29 -26.81
N PRO A 85 3.75 32.53 -27.05
CA PRO A 85 2.88 33.70 -26.96
C PRO A 85 1.68 33.53 -27.90
N PRO A 86 0.50 34.08 -27.56
CA PRO A 86 -0.65 34.06 -28.44
C PRO A 86 -0.27 34.71 -29.79
N PRO A 87 -0.77 34.18 -30.92
CA PRO A 87 -0.51 34.79 -32.23
C PRO A 87 -1.01 36.25 -32.22
N PRO A 88 -0.27 37.17 -32.86
CA PRO A 88 -0.70 38.56 -32.95
C PRO A 88 -2.00 38.67 -33.74
N ASP A 89 -2.86 39.59 -33.29
CA ASP A 89 -4.19 39.85 -33.84
C ASP A 89 -4.10 40.37 -35.30
N PRO A 90 -4.76 39.70 -36.27
CA PRO A 90 -4.74 40.12 -37.67
C PRO A 90 -5.47 41.45 -37.94
N GLU A 91 -6.23 42.01 -36.99
CA GLU A 91 -6.93 43.30 -37.18
C GLU A 91 -6.04 44.54 -37.06
N ALA A 92 -4.78 44.39 -36.62
CA ALA A 92 -3.84 45.50 -36.47
C ALA A 92 -3.25 46.03 -37.80
N PHE A 93 -3.52 45.38 -38.94
CA PHE A 93 -3.08 45.84 -40.26
C PHE A 93 -4.20 46.54 -41.04
N ARG A 94 -4.68 47.68 -40.55
CA ARG A 94 -5.43 48.60 -41.42
C ARG A 94 -4.45 49.46 -42.20
N LYS A 95 -4.35 49.18 -43.51
CA LYS A 95 -3.66 50.01 -44.51
C LYS A 95 -4.18 51.46 -44.46
N ILE A 96 -3.26 52.41 -44.38
CA ILE A 96 -3.43 53.79 -44.89
C ILE A 96 -2.80 53.84 -46.28
#